data_AF-F8WX21-F1
#
_entry.id   AF-F8WX21-F1
#
_cell.length_a   1.000
_cell.length_b   1.000
_cell.length_c   1.000
_cell.angle_alpha   90.00
_cell.angle_beta   90.00
_cell.angle_gamma   90.00
#
_symmetry.space_group_name_H-M   'P 1'
#
loop_
_entity.id
_entity.type
_entity.pdbx_description
1 polymer ?
#
loop_
_entity_poly.entity_id
_entity_poly.type
_entity_poly.pdbx_seq_one_letter_code
_entity_poly.pdbx_strand_id
1 'polypeptide(L)'
;MADSAGGQDILAKQLNYFFENNLFNQGNEPGIHAPYIFNRLQQYEKAQANVRRIIKDDLNHLYGGNAEYPTPYYGKPFKAEPKGYMPEMDEDDGTMSAWYVFSTIGLYPLVVGEPWYEIVSPLYDNITIQLDNGKKLNITTKNRKSPEAIIKQVKYNGKIISDFRINHNDILNGGTLELEYK
;
A
#
# COMPACT_ATOMS: atom_id res chain seq x y z
N MET A 1 -19.34 1.33 5.79
CA MET A 1 -18.60 0.13 6.25
C MET A 1 -18.40 0.16 7.76
N ALA A 2 -17.68 1.15 8.32
CA ALA A 2 -17.44 1.20 9.77
C ALA A 2 -18.72 1.15 10.61
N ASP A 3 -19.74 1.96 10.27
CA ASP A 3 -21.01 1.96 11.01
C ASP A 3 -21.70 0.59 11.00
N SER A 4 -21.70 -0.09 9.85
CA SER A 4 -22.24 -1.45 9.69
C SER A 4 -21.45 -2.50 10.48
N ALA A 5 -20.14 -2.28 10.68
CA ALA A 5 -19.29 -3.13 11.51
C ALA A 5 -19.41 -2.83 13.02
N GLY A 6 -20.19 -1.82 13.41
CA GLY A 6 -20.35 -1.37 14.80
C GLY A 6 -19.34 -0.29 15.25
N GLY A 7 -18.72 0.41 14.30
CA GLY A 7 -17.83 1.56 14.53
C GLY A 7 -16.40 1.33 14.05
N GLN A 8 -15.62 2.42 13.99
CA GLN A 8 -14.23 2.38 13.50
C GLN A 8 -13.33 1.46 14.33
N ASP A 9 -13.49 1.45 15.66
CA ASP A 9 -12.69 0.61 16.54
C ASP A 9 -12.94 -0.89 16.32
N ILE A 10 -14.19 -1.28 16.06
CA ILE A 10 -14.54 -2.67 15.79
C ILE A 10 -14.01 -3.09 14.43
N LEU A 11 -14.23 -2.26 13.40
CA LEU A 11 -13.69 -2.50 12.07
C LEU A 11 -12.15 -2.62 12.11
N ALA A 12 -11.48 -1.77 12.88
CA ALA A 12 -10.04 -1.84 13.03
C ALA A 12 -9.59 -3.14 13.70
N LYS A 13 -10.27 -3.60 14.76
CA LYS A 13 -9.97 -4.89 15.41
C LYS A 13 -10.14 -6.06 14.45
N GLN A 14 -11.22 -6.07 13.66
CA GLN A 14 -11.47 -7.10 12.66
C GLN A 14 -10.41 -7.09 11.55
N LEU A 15 -10.01 -5.91 11.07
CA LEU A 15 -8.96 -5.78 10.06
C LEU A 15 -7.60 -6.23 10.61
N ASN A 16 -7.29 -5.94 11.88
CA ASN A 16 -6.07 -6.47 12.52
C ASN A 16 -6.10 -8.00 12.59
N TYR A 17 -7.21 -8.58 13.07
CA TYR A 17 -7.37 -10.03 13.11
C TYR A 17 -7.17 -10.67 11.73
N PHE A 18 -7.72 -10.05 10.68
CA PHE A 18 -7.57 -10.48 9.29
C PHE A 18 -6.10 -10.59 8.85
N PHE A 19 -5.26 -9.59 9.13
CA PHE A 19 -3.83 -9.65 8.80
C PHE A 19 -3.01 -10.53 9.76
N GLU A 20 -3.31 -10.53 11.05
CA GLU A 20 -2.57 -11.32 12.06
C GLU A 20 -2.79 -12.82 11.94
N ASN A 21 -3.94 -13.25 11.39
CA ASN A 21 -4.27 -14.65 11.19
C ASN A 21 -4.04 -15.12 9.74
N ASN A 22 -3.28 -14.36 8.95
CA ASN A 22 -2.95 -14.67 7.55
C ASN A 22 -4.19 -14.86 6.64
N LEU A 23 -5.28 -14.14 6.93
CA LEU A 23 -6.51 -14.25 6.15
C LEU A 23 -6.49 -13.38 4.88
N PHE A 24 -5.51 -12.50 4.75
CA PHE A 24 -5.28 -11.70 3.55
C PHE A 24 -4.76 -12.55 2.39
N ASN A 25 -5.30 -12.32 1.20
CA ASN A 25 -4.90 -12.97 -0.04
C ASN A 25 -4.36 -11.93 -1.03
N GLN A 26 -3.07 -12.02 -1.37
CA GLN A 26 -2.46 -11.21 -2.42
C GLN A 26 -2.63 -11.84 -3.82
N GLY A 27 -3.00 -13.12 -3.88
CA GLY A 27 -3.10 -13.89 -5.11
C GLY A 27 -4.36 -13.63 -5.96
N ASN A 28 -5.25 -12.74 -5.53
CA ASN A 28 -6.45 -12.34 -6.27
C ASN A 28 -6.87 -10.91 -5.86
N GLU A 29 -7.50 -10.17 -6.76
CA GLU A 29 -7.84 -8.75 -6.72
C GLU A 29 -8.82 -8.30 -5.62
N PRO A 30 -9.84 -9.09 -5.20
CA PRO A 30 -10.91 -8.58 -4.34
C PRO A 30 -10.42 -7.90 -3.05
N GLY A 31 -9.33 -8.39 -2.48
CA GLY A 31 -8.80 -7.94 -1.20
C GLY A 31 -7.59 -7.00 -1.27
N ILE A 32 -7.00 -6.73 -2.44
CA ILE A 32 -5.66 -6.11 -2.53
C ILE A 32 -5.59 -4.66 -2.01
N HIS A 33 -6.75 -4.02 -1.83
CA HIS A 33 -6.89 -2.68 -1.26
C HIS A 33 -6.95 -2.69 0.29
N ALA A 34 -7.20 -3.84 0.91
CA ALA A 34 -7.37 -4.00 2.36
C ALA A 34 -6.27 -3.39 3.23
N PRO A 35 -4.95 -3.50 2.91
CA PRO A 35 -3.92 -2.93 3.79
C PRO A 35 -3.98 -1.40 3.86
N TYR A 36 -4.55 -0.74 2.84
CA TYR A 36 -4.71 0.71 2.79
C TYR A 36 -5.90 1.22 3.58
N ILE A 37 -6.86 0.35 3.92
CA ILE A 37 -8.02 0.73 4.76
C ILE A 37 -7.55 1.21 6.15
N PHE A 38 -6.42 0.72 6.65
CA PHE A 38 -5.84 1.19 7.92
C PHE A 38 -5.61 2.71 7.95
N ASN A 39 -5.28 3.35 6.83
CA ASN A 39 -5.16 4.82 6.78
C ASN A 39 -6.50 5.50 7.07
N ARG A 40 -7.61 4.98 6.54
CA ARG A 40 -8.96 5.49 6.79
C ARG A 40 -9.41 5.30 8.25
N LEU A 41 -8.75 4.39 8.97
CA LEU A 41 -8.95 4.13 10.39
C LEU A 41 -7.90 4.82 11.26
N GLN A 42 -7.09 5.73 10.69
CA GLN A 42 -6.00 6.46 11.36
C GLN A 42 -4.93 5.54 11.99
N GLN A 43 -4.82 4.29 11.53
CA GLN A 43 -3.79 3.33 11.92
C GLN A 43 -2.67 3.31 10.88
N TYR A 44 -2.13 4.50 10.56
CA TYR A 44 -1.17 4.72 9.47
C TYR A 44 0.06 3.82 9.56
N GLU A 45 0.53 3.50 10.77
CA GLU A 45 1.68 2.62 10.98
C GLU A 45 1.41 1.20 10.50
N LYS A 46 0.17 0.72 10.66
CA LYS A 46 -0.24 -0.62 10.25
C LYS A 46 -0.44 -0.71 8.74
N ALA A 47 -0.94 0.35 8.10
CA ALA A 47 -0.96 0.41 6.64
C ALA A 47 0.46 0.23 6.08
N GLN A 48 1.41 1.05 6.57
CA GLN A 48 2.80 1.00 6.16
C GLN A 48 3.46 -0.35 6.44
N ALA A 49 3.24 -0.93 7.63
CA ALA A 49 3.80 -2.21 8.00
C ALA A 49 3.27 -3.35 7.13
N ASN A 50 1.95 -3.43 6.92
CA ASN A 50 1.35 -4.51 6.11
C ASN A 50 1.75 -4.42 4.65
N VAL A 51 1.71 -3.23 4.04
CA VAL A 51 2.16 -3.05 2.64
C VAL A 51 3.63 -3.46 2.49
N ARG A 52 4.51 -3.03 3.40
CA ARG A 52 5.92 -3.42 3.37
C ARG A 52 6.10 -4.94 3.48
N ARG A 53 5.39 -5.59 4.41
CA ARG A 53 5.43 -7.04 4.60
C ARG A 53 5.05 -7.78 3.33
N ILE A 54 3.96 -7.37 2.68
CA ILE A 54 3.47 -7.97 1.42
C ILE A 54 4.53 -7.87 0.30
N ILE A 55 5.23 -6.74 0.20
CA ILE A 55 6.27 -6.55 -0.82
C ILE A 55 7.55 -7.34 -0.52
N LYS A 56 7.97 -7.39 0.75
CA LYS A 56 9.35 -7.73 1.12
C LYS A 56 9.53 -9.11 1.74
N ASP A 57 8.53 -9.58 2.47
CA ASP A 57 8.68 -10.72 3.37
C ASP A 57 8.08 -11.99 2.75
N ASP A 58 8.58 -13.14 3.22
CA ASP A 58 7.86 -14.39 3.03
C ASP A 58 6.64 -14.40 3.95
N LEU A 59 5.48 -14.73 3.39
CA LEU A 59 4.22 -14.79 4.12
C LEU A 59 3.64 -16.20 4.03
N ASN A 60 2.81 -16.55 5.00
CA ASN A 60 1.99 -17.75 4.94
C ASN A 60 0.69 -17.42 4.20
N HIS A 61 0.52 -17.95 3.00
CA HIS A 61 -0.66 -17.73 2.16
C HIS A 61 -1.61 -18.89 2.29
N LEU A 62 -2.78 -18.64 2.88
CA LEU A 62 -3.82 -19.65 3.05
C LEU A 62 -4.66 -19.81 1.78
N TYR A 63 -4.83 -18.75 0.99
CA TYR A 63 -5.72 -18.71 -0.17
C TYR A 63 -4.95 -18.53 -1.47
N GLY A 64 -5.41 -19.21 -2.52
CA GLY A 64 -4.99 -19.04 -3.91
C GLY A 64 -5.97 -18.18 -4.70
N GLY A 65 -6.09 -18.40 -6.00
CA GLY A 65 -6.96 -17.60 -6.86
C GLY A 65 -8.44 -17.81 -6.53
N ASN A 66 -8.86 -19.07 -6.37
CA ASN A 66 -10.29 -19.42 -6.28
C ASN A 66 -10.71 -20.08 -4.95
N ALA A 67 -9.76 -20.57 -4.15
CA ALA A 67 -10.05 -21.32 -2.93
C ALA A 67 -8.89 -21.27 -1.93
N GLU A 68 -9.11 -21.81 -0.73
CA GLU A 68 -8.04 -22.13 0.21
C GLU A 68 -7.11 -23.21 -0.38
N TYR A 69 -5.80 -23.05 -0.20
CA TYR A 69 -4.85 -24.07 -0.62
C TYR A 69 -5.01 -25.35 0.20
N PRO A 70 -4.91 -26.54 -0.41
CA PRO A 70 -4.82 -27.79 0.34
C PRO A 70 -3.60 -27.84 1.29
N THR A 71 -2.55 -27.11 0.96
CA THR A 71 -1.37 -26.89 1.81
C THR A 71 -0.95 -25.44 1.64
N PRO A 72 -0.91 -24.63 2.71
CA PRO A 72 -0.54 -23.23 2.62
C PRO A 72 0.79 -23.02 1.91
N TYR A 73 0.86 -21.99 1.06
CA TYR A 73 2.09 -21.59 0.40
C TYR A 73 2.86 -20.62 1.31
N TYR A 74 4.10 -20.94 1.64
CA TYR A 74 5.00 -20.03 2.36
C TYR A 74 6.00 -19.40 1.39
N GLY A 75 5.96 -18.08 1.24
CA GLY A 75 6.89 -17.35 0.39
C GLY A 75 6.40 -15.96 0.00
N LYS A 76 7.18 -15.27 -0.85
CA LYS A 76 6.81 -13.94 -1.35
C LYS A 76 5.67 -14.00 -2.37
N PRO A 77 4.77 -13.01 -2.37
CA PRO A 77 3.83 -12.79 -3.46
C PRO A 77 4.52 -12.37 -4.75
N PHE A 78 5.60 -11.58 -4.64
CA PHE A 78 6.35 -11.02 -5.78
C PHE A 78 7.83 -11.40 -5.71
N LYS A 79 8.38 -11.89 -6.83
CA LYS A 79 9.77 -12.37 -6.97
C LYS A 79 10.37 -11.91 -8.29
N ALA A 80 11.66 -11.63 -8.28
CA ALA A 80 12.44 -11.28 -9.48
C ALA A 80 12.93 -12.55 -10.20
N GLU A 81 11.99 -13.40 -10.62
CA GLU A 81 12.23 -14.72 -11.21
C GLU A 81 11.22 -15.00 -12.34
N PRO A 82 11.47 -15.97 -13.24
CA PRO A 82 10.47 -16.36 -14.25
C PRO A 82 9.12 -16.77 -13.64
N LYS A 83 9.13 -17.38 -12.44
CA LYS A 83 7.94 -17.59 -11.61
C LYS A 83 7.79 -16.42 -10.64
N GLY A 84 7.46 -15.26 -11.20
CA GLY A 84 7.49 -13.97 -10.49
C GLY A 84 6.38 -13.81 -9.45
N TYR A 85 5.22 -14.42 -9.66
CA TYR A 85 4.10 -14.36 -8.72
C TYR A 85 4.02 -15.60 -7.82
N MET A 86 3.27 -15.50 -6.72
CA MET A 86 2.89 -16.69 -5.94
C MET A 86 2.02 -17.64 -6.78
N PRO A 87 1.86 -18.92 -6.39
CA PRO A 87 0.99 -19.84 -7.12
C PRO A 87 -0.42 -19.26 -7.33
N GLU A 88 -1.06 -19.63 -8.44
CA GLU A 88 -2.44 -19.23 -8.82
C GLU A 88 -2.71 -17.72 -8.94
N MET A 89 -1.70 -16.87 -8.72
CA MET A 89 -1.82 -15.43 -8.89
C MET A 89 -1.58 -15.09 -10.36
N ASP A 90 -2.68 -14.88 -11.07
CA ASP A 90 -2.65 -14.30 -12.40
C ASP A 90 -2.28 -12.80 -12.31
N GLU A 91 -1.71 -12.28 -13.39
CA GLU A 91 -1.24 -10.90 -13.43
C GLU A 91 -2.38 -9.91 -13.73
N ASP A 92 -3.44 -10.42 -14.36
CA ASP A 92 -4.69 -9.76 -14.71
C ASP A 92 -4.52 -8.37 -15.33
N ASP A 93 -4.02 -8.38 -16.57
CA ASP A 93 -3.89 -7.21 -17.46
C ASP A 93 -3.16 -6.02 -16.83
N GLY A 94 -2.10 -6.28 -16.08
CA GLY A 94 -1.30 -5.25 -15.42
C GLY A 94 -1.69 -5.01 -13.96
N THR A 95 -2.72 -5.65 -13.43
CA THR A 95 -3.30 -5.29 -12.13
C THR A 95 -2.31 -5.54 -11.00
N MET A 96 -1.69 -6.71 -10.97
CA MET A 96 -0.73 -7.06 -9.91
C MET A 96 0.59 -6.30 -10.04
N SER A 97 1.06 -6.07 -11.27
CA SER A 97 2.21 -5.19 -11.51
C SER A 97 1.93 -3.75 -11.08
N ALA A 98 0.74 -3.23 -11.40
CA ALA A 98 0.32 -1.89 -11.01
C ALA A 98 0.23 -1.76 -9.49
N TRP A 99 -0.33 -2.76 -8.80
CA TRP A 99 -0.33 -2.81 -7.33
C TRP A 99 1.10 -2.69 -6.81
N TYR A 100 2.03 -3.50 -7.32
CA TYR A 100 3.43 -3.46 -6.88
C TYR A 100 4.09 -2.09 -7.13
N VAL A 101 3.88 -1.48 -8.31
CA VAL A 101 4.41 -0.14 -8.62
C VAL A 101 3.83 0.91 -7.68
N PHE A 102 2.52 0.97 -7.52
CA PHE A 102 1.84 1.90 -6.61
C PHE A 102 2.38 1.77 -5.17
N SER A 103 2.41 0.54 -4.65
CA SER A 103 2.89 0.26 -3.30
C SER A 103 4.36 0.65 -3.11
N THR A 104 5.22 0.40 -4.11
CA THR A 104 6.66 0.73 -4.01
C THR A 104 6.95 2.22 -4.14
N ILE A 105 6.13 2.99 -4.86
CA ILE A 105 6.23 4.45 -4.88
C ILE A 105 5.53 5.13 -3.69
N GLY A 106 4.82 4.34 -2.87
CA GLY A 106 4.17 4.81 -1.65
C GLY A 106 2.80 5.46 -1.86
N LEU A 107 2.13 5.21 -2.98
CA LEU A 107 0.81 5.77 -3.33
C LEU A 107 -0.15 4.64 -3.69
N TYR A 108 -1.44 4.73 -3.33
CA TYR A 108 -2.42 3.73 -3.78
C TYR A 108 -3.84 4.30 -3.94
N PRO A 109 -4.54 4.05 -5.07
CA PRO A 109 -5.92 4.52 -5.28
C PRO A 109 -6.92 3.62 -4.55
N LEU A 110 -7.16 3.87 -3.26
CA LEU A 110 -8.04 3.03 -2.43
C LEU A 110 -9.49 2.95 -2.95
N VAL A 111 -10.04 4.08 -3.41
CA VAL A 111 -11.40 4.15 -3.96
C VAL A 111 -11.29 4.56 -5.42
N VAL A 112 -11.44 3.58 -6.32
CA VAL A 112 -11.40 3.83 -7.77
C VAL A 112 -12.55 4.77 -8.15
N GLY A 113 -12.22 5.82 -8.89
CA GLY A 113 -13.16 6.90 -9.25
C GLY A 113 -13.07 8.13 -8.36
N GLU A 114 -12.41 8.05 -7.19
CA GLU A 114 -12.06 9.22 -6.40
C GLU A 114 -10.66 9.75 -6.76
N PRO A 115 -10.43 11.07 -6.73
CA PRO A 115 -9.15 11.67 -7.08
C PRO A 115 -8.17 11.63 -5.90
N TRP A 116 -8.10 10.54 -5.14
CA TRP A 116 -7.28 10.44 -3.93
C TRP A 116 -6.38 9.20 -3.95
N TYR A 117 -5.16 9.39 -3.48
CA TYR A 117 -4.19 8.32 -3.27
C TYR A 117 -3.81 8.25 -1.81
N GLU A 118 -3.91 7.06 -1.22
CA GLU A 118 -3.40 6.74 0.10
C GLU A 118 -1.88 6.73 0.09
N ILE A 119 -1.27 7.31 1.13
CA ILE A 119 0.18 7.42 1.28
C ILE A 119 0.64 6.36 2.27
N VAL A 120 1.64 5.59 1.84
CA VAL A 120 2.38 4.64 2.67
C VAL A 120 3.88 4.84 2.48
N SER A 121 4.70 4.12 3.23
CA SER A 121 6.16 4.24 3.11
C SER A 121 6.65 3.69 1.77
N PRO A 122 7.24 4.51 0.88
CA PRO A 122 7.81 4.03 -0.37
C PRO A 122 9.02 3.14 -0.11
N LEU A 123 9.38 2.31 -1.09
CA LEU A 123 10.56 1.46 -1.01
C LEU A 123 11.87 2.25 -1.21
N TYR A 124 11.81 3.38 -1.92
CA TYR A 124 12.95 4.20 -2.28
C TYR A 124 12.91 5.55 -1.55
N ASP A 125 14.08 6.18 -1.37
CA ASP A 125 14.18 7.47 -0.68
C ASP A 125 13.88 8.67 -1.58
N ASN A 126 14.08 8.52 -2.89
CA ASN A 126 13.85 9.57 -3.87
C ASN A 126 13.18 8.96 -5.10
N ILE A 127 11.98 9.43 -5.42
CA ILE A 127 11.20 9.02 -6.59
C ILE A 127 10.81 10.28 -7.34
N THR A 128 10.99 10.29 -8.66
CA THR A 128 10.52 11.38 -9.52
C THR A 128 9.56 10.81 -10.55
N ILE A 129 8.32 11.28 -10.53
CA ILE A 129 7.30 10.99 -11.53
C ILE A 129 7.29 12.15 -12.53
N GLN A 130 7.56 11.85 -13.80
CA GLN A 130 7.45 12.81 -14.90
C GLN A 130 6.00 12.80 -15.39
N LEU A 131 5.39 13.98 -15.46
CA LEU A 131 3.99 14.14 -15.85
C LEU A 131 3.91 14.60 -17.31
N ASP A 132 2.84 14.24 -18.00
CA ASP A 132 2.65 14.56 -19.42
C ASP A 132 2.62 16.07 -19.71
N ASN A 133 2.29 16.88 -18.70
CA ASN A 133 2.31 18.34 -18.78
C ASN A 133 3.72 18.95 -18.58
N GLY A 134 4.77 18.12 -18.56
CA GLY A 134 6.17 18.52 -18.37
C GLY A 134 6.56 18.82 -16.93
N LYS A 135 5.61 18.79 -15.98
CA LYS A 135 5.90 18.95 -14.56
C LYS A 135 6.43 17.63 -13.96
N LYS A 136 6.91 17.71 -12.71
CA LYS A 136 7.43 16.56 -11.97
C LYS A 136 6.83 16.54 -10.58
N LEU A 137 6.41 15.36 -10.12
CA LEU A 137 6.18 15.10 -8.70
C LEU A 137 7.41 14.38 -8.13
N ASN A 138 8.01 14.96 -7.10
CA ASN A 138 9.11 14.34 -6.37
C ASN A 138 8.58 13.81 -5.03
N ILE A 139 8.79 12.53 -4.75
CA ILE A 139 8.51 11.93 -3.45
C ILE A 139 9.85 11.70 -2.77
N THR A 140 10.06 12.31 -1.60
CA THR A 140 11.34 12.30 -0.89
C THR A 140 11.16 11.90 0.56
N THR A 141 12.15 11.18 1.10
CA THR A 141 12.15 10.74 2.49
C THR A 141 13.14 11.57 3.31
N LYS A 142 12.79 11.86 4.57
CA LYS A 142 13.65 12.56 5.53
C LYS A 142 13.76 11.77 6.81
N ASN A 143 14.98 11.70 7.34
CA ASN A 143 15.30 11.03 8.61
C ASN A 143 14.93 9.54 8.65
N ARG A 144 14.84 8.87 7.49
CA ARG A 144 14.61 7.43 7.44
C ARG A 144 15.86 6.69 7.93
N LYS A 145 15.74 5.99 9.06
CA LYS A 145 16.87 5.28 9.70
C LYS A 145 16.98 3.82 9.26
N SER A 146 15.87 3.21 8.85
CA SER A 146 15.81 1.84 8.33
C SER A 146 14.64 1.68 7.35
N PRO A 147 14.60 0.59 6.56
CA PRO A 147 13.45 0.27 5.71
C PRO A 147 12.13 0.09 6.48
N GLU A 148 12.20 -0.26 7.76
CA GLU A 148 11.04 -0.50 8.62
C GLU A 148 10.52 0.77 9.31
N ALA A 149 11.29 1.86 9.24
CA ALA A 149 10.92 3.13 9.84
C ALA A 149 9.54 3.59 9.36
N ILE A 150 8.82 4.29 10.23
CA ILE A 150 7.44 4.71 9.99
C ILE A 150 7.39 6.21 9.75
N ILE A 151 6.61 6.61 8.76
CA ILE A 151 6.32 8.03 8.47
C ILE A 151 5.59 8.63 9.66
N LYS A 152 6.15 9.71 10.19
CA LYS A 152 5.56 10.55 11.24
C LYS A 152 4.72 11.68 10.65
N GLN A 153 5.17 12.28 9.55
CA GLN A 153 4.54 13.45 8.96
C GLN A 153 4.71 13.45 7.44
N VAL A 154 3.69 13.93 6.75
CA VAL A 154 3.66 14.12 5.30
C VAL A 154 3.50 15.60 5.00
N LYS A 155 4.29 16.13 4.05
CA LYS A 155 4.17 17.50 3.56
C LYS A 155 4.10 17.52 2.04
N TYR A 156 3.19 18.31 1.48
CA TYR A 156 3.17 18.62 0.06
C TYR A 156 3.50 20.10 -0.14
N ASN A 157 4.58 20.38 -0.87
CA ASN A 157 5.14 21.71 -1.07
C ASN A 157 5.29 22.50 0.25
N GLY A 158 5.75 21.82 1.30
CA GLY A 158 5.93 22.39 2.66
C GLY A 158 4.67 22.45 3.53
N LYS A 159 3.47 22.22 2.97
CA LYS A 159 2.21 22.20 3.73
C LYS A 159 1.93 20.80 4.28
N ILE A 160 1.64 20.71 5.58
CA ILE A 160 1.32 19.44 6.25
C ILE A 160 0.03 18.82 5.68
N ILE A 161 0.08 17.52 5.41
CA ILE A 161 -1.07 16.65 5.12
C ILE A 161 -1.31 15.79 6.37
N SER A 162 -2.49 15.92 6.99
CA SER A 162 -2.80 15.23 8.25
C SER A 162 -3.48 13.87 8.08
N ASP A 163 -4.03 13.58 6.89
CA ASP A 163 -4.85 12.39 6.64
C ASP A 163 -4.17 11.35 5.73
N PHE A 164 -2.85 11.48 5.50
CA PHE A 164 -2.04 10.55 4.70
C PHE A 164 -2.60 10.31 3.29
N ARG A 165 -3.15 11.34 2.64
CA ARG A 165 -3.64 11.27 1.26
C ARG A 165 -3.19 12.45 0.43
N ILE A 166 -2.98 12.22 -0.86
CA ILE A 166 -2.69 13.27 -1.85
C ILE A 166 -3.76 13.27 -2.94
N ASN A 167 -4.21 14.46 -3.34
CA ASN A 167 -5.21 14.60 -4.40
C ASN A 167 -4.56 14.45 -5.79
N HIS A 168 -5.27 13.88 -6.75
CA HIS A 168 -4.81 13.77 -8.13
C HIS A 168 -4.45 15.14 -8.74
N ASN A 169 -5.22 16.19 -8.45
CA ASN A 169 -4.91 17.54 -8.94
C ASN A 169 -3.62 18.10 -8.34
N ASP A 170 -3.28 17.74 -7.11
CA ASP A 170 -1.99 18.08 -6.50
C ASP A 170 -0.86 17.35 -7.23
N ILE A 171 -1.03 16.05 -7.53
CA ILE A 171 -0.06 15.30 -8.35
C ILE A 171 0.15 16.00 -9.70
N LEU A 172 -0.92 16.36 -10.42
CA LEU A 172 -0.84 17.04 -11.72
C LEU A 172 -0.19 18.44 -11.64
N ASN A 173 -0.21 19.07 -10.47
CA ASN A 173 0.48 20.33 -10.22
C ASN A 173 1.99 20.17 -10.01
N GLY A 174 2.47 18.95 -9.79
CA GLY A 174 3.87 18.64 -9.52
C GLY A 174 4.36 19.24 -8.19
N GLY A 175 5.67 19.23 -7.96
CA GLY A 175 6.28 19.72 -6.73
C GLY A 175 6.87 18.58 -5.90
N THR A 176 6.80 18.69 -4.58
CA THR A 176 7.46 17.77 -3.64
C THR A 176 6.50 17.26 -2.57
N LEU A 177 6.38 15.94 -2.49
CA LEU A 177 5.78 15.19 -1.39
C LEU A 177 6.91 14.68 -0.47
N GLU A 178 7.10 15.33 0.67
CA GLU A 178 8.13 15.00 1.64
C GLU A 178 7.54 14.13 2.76
N LEU A 179 8.21 13.02 3.06
CA LEU A 179 7.83 12.02 4.05
C LEU A 179 8.87 12.03 5.18
N GLU A 180 8.49 12.55 6.35
CA GLU A 180 9.37 12.61 7.52
C GLU A 180 9.18 11.39 8.41
N TYR A 181 10.27 10.70 8.72
CA TYR A 181 10.29 9.46 9.51
C TYR A 181 10.60 9.70 10.99
N LYS A 182 10.16 8.75 11.85
CA LYS A 182 10.53 8.69 13.27
C LYS A 182 11.99 8.28 13.48
#